data_AF-A0A496B974-F1
#
_entry.id   AF-A0A496B974-F1
#
_cell.length_a   1.000
_cell.length_b   1.000
_cell.length_c   1.000
_cell.angle_alpha   90.00
_cell.angle_beta   90.00
_cell.angle_gamma   90.00
#
_symmetry.space_group_name_H-M   'P 1'
#
loop_
_entity.id
_entity.type
_entity.pdbx_description
1 polymer ?
#
loop_
_entity_poly.entity_id
_entity_poly.type
_entity_poly.pdbx_seq_one_letter_code
_entity_poly.pdbx_strand_id
1 'polypeptide(L)'
;MEGLGDAIHVARLIGDERRLKLYQERAKMGYRWLFLLQYGESDAAALKRPDMAQGGFRKTLTDSQLRIDNTQHTISSFAKGLRFIYQIPPAVQGINRLQ
;
A
#
# COMPACT_ATOMS: atom_id res chain seq x y z
N MET A 1 5.78 -2.01 4.29
CA MET A 1 5.81 -1.15 3.09
C MET A 1 5.67 0.33 3.45
N GLU A 2 4.87 0.68 4.45
CA GLU A 2 4.72 2.06 4.96
C GLU A 2 6.05 2.80 5.13
N GLY A 3 6.98 2.23 5.89
CA GLY A 3 8.29 2.84 6.13
C GLY A 3 9.15 3.04 4.87
N LEU A 4 8.95 2.22 3.83
CA LEU A 4 9.64 2.42 2.55
C LEU A 4 9.07 3.64 1.80
N GLY A 5 7.76 3.87 1.90
CA GLY A 5 7.13 5.10 1.41
C GLY A 5 7.68 6.35 2.11
N ASP A 6 7.84 6.29 3.44
CA ASP A 6 8.45 7.38 4.22
C ASP A 6 9.93 7.58 3.85
N ALA A 7 10.70 6.51 3.70
CA ALA A 7 12.11 6.59 3.32
C ALA A 7 12.29 7.23 1.93
N ILE A 8 11.39 6.95 0.98
CA ILE A 8 11.38 7.59 -0.34
C ILE A 8 11.06 9.08 -0.24
N HIS A 9 10.09 9.44 0.60
CA HIS A 9 9.77 10.84 0.84
C HIS A 9 10.96 11.61 1.41
N VAL A 10 11.62 11.06 2.45
CA VAL A 10 12.81 11.64 3.07
C VAL A 10 13.96 11.75 2.06
N ALA A 11 14.28 10.68 1.33
CA ALA A 11 15.34 10.69 0.34
C ALA A 11 15.14 11.79 -0.71
N ARG A 12 13.89 12.02 -1.13
CA ARG A 12 13.56 13.13 -2.05
C ARG A 12 13.74 14.50 -1.40
N LEU A 13 13.32 14.69 -0.15
CA LEU A 13 13.45 15.96 0.56
C LEU A 13 14.91 16.39 0.76
N ILE A 14 15.82 15.43 0.97
CA ILE A 14 17.24 15.70 1.20
C ILE A 14 18.10 15.61 -0.08
N GLY A 15 17.49 15.32 -1.24
CA GLY A 15 18.21 15.17 -2.51
C GLY A 15 19.10 13.92 -2.62
N ASP A 16 18.83 12.85 -1.86
CA ASP A 16 19.59 11.60 -1.96
C ASP A 16 19.11 10.74 -3.14
N GLU A 17 19.60 11.06 -4.33
CA GLU A 17 19.19 10.42 -5.59
C GLU A 17 19.49 8.91 -5.62
N ARG A 18 20.61 8.50 -5.03
CA ARG A 18 21.03 7.09 -5.01
C ARG A 18 20.05 6.25 -4.20
N ARG A 19 19.72 6.70 -2.98
CA ARG A 19 18.72 6.01 -2.14
C ARG A 19 17.33 6.12 -2.73
N LEU A 20 16.96 7.27 -3.30
CA LEU A 20 15.67 7.48 -3.94
C LEU A 20 15.43 6.45 -5.05
N LYS A 21 16.38 6.30 -5.98
CA LYS A 21 16.29 5.31 -7.07
C LYS A 21 16.16 3.89 -6.53
N LEU A 22 17.04 3.50 -5.61
CA LEU A 22 17.03 2.16 -5.01
C LEU A 22 15.68 1.87 -4.34
N TYR A 23 15.18 2.80 -3.51
CA TYR A 23 13.95 2.59 -2.77
C TYR A 23 12.73 2.53 -3.69
N GLN A 24 12.67 3.37 -4.73
CA GLN A 24 11.59 3.31 -5.72
C GLN A 24 11.54 1.97 -6.46
N GLU A 25 12.69 1.42 -6.86
CA GLU A 25 12.76 0.10 -7.51
C GLU A 25 12.26 -1.01 -6.58
N ARG A 26 12.74 -1.04 -5.33
CA ARG A 26 12.28 -2.02 -4.33
C ARG A 26 10.80 -1.86 -4.01
N ALA A 27 10.30 -0.62 -3.97
CA ALA A 27 8.92 -0.36 -3.63
C ALA A 27 7.95 -0.90 -4.68
N LYS A 28 8.26 -0.80 -5.98
CA LYS A 28 7.44 -1.38 -7.05
C LYS A 28 7.22 -2.88 -6.86
N MET A 29 8.26 -3.61 -6.47
CA MET A 29 8.16 -5.05 -6.15
C MET A 29 7.26 -5.28 -4.94
N GLY A 30 7.44 -4.48 -3.88
CA GLY A 30 6.63 -4.58 -2.67
C GLY A 30 5.14 -4.30 -2.90
N TYR A 31 4.78 -3.30 -3.71
CA TYR A 31 3.37 -3.03 -4.03
C TYR A 31 2.75 -4.12 -4.89
N ARG A 32 3.51 -4.69 -5.85
CA ARG A 32 3.05 -5.86 -6.59
C ARG A 32 2.77 -7.03 -5.65
N TRP A 33 3.62 -7.26 -4.65
CA TRP A 33 3.37 -8.30 -3.64
C TRP A 33 2.12 -8.03 -2.81
N LEU A 34 1.90 -6.79 -2.36
CA LEU A 34 0.69 -6.43 -1.63
C LEU A 34 -0.58 -6.68 -2.46
N PHE A 35 -0.58 -6.38 -3.76
CA PHE A 35 -1.71 -6.69 -4.64
C PHE A 35 -2.02 -8.19 -4.69
N LEU A 36 -1.00 -9.07 -4.70
CA LEU A 36 -1.22 -10.52 -4.68
C LEU A 36 -1.83 -11.02 -3.36
N LEU A 37 -1.62 -10.28 -2.27
CA LEU A 37 -2.23 -10.57 -0.97
C LEU A 37 -3.65 -10.03 -0.85
N GLN A 38 -4.14 -9.23 -1.81
CA GLN A 38 -5.53 -8.77 -1.77
C GLN A 38 -6.47 -9.91 -2.17
N TYR A 39 -7.57 -10.05 -1.44
CA TYR A 39 -8.68 -10.87 -1.87
C TYR A 39 -9.42 -10.18 -3.01
N GLY A 40 -9.20 -10.66 -4.24
CA GLY A 40 -10.06 -10.36 -5.37
C GLY A 40 -11.39 -11.12 -5.29
N GLU A 41 -12.29 -10.84 -6.23
CA GLU A 41 -13.58 -11.51 -6.33
C GLU A 41 -13.43 -13.04 -6.42
N SER A 42 -12.51 -13.52 -7.25
CA SER A 42 -12.23 -14.95 -7.43
C SER A 42 -11.65 -15.61 -6.17
N ASP A 43 -10.74 -14.93 -5.45
CA ASP A 43 -10.18 -15.47 -4.20
C ASP A 43 -11.25 -15.52 -3.10
N ALA A 44 -12.07 -14.48 -3.00
CA ALA A 44 -13.07 -14.33 -1.94
C ALA A 44 -14.22 -15.33 -2.09
N ALA A 45 -14.60 -15.69 -3.32
CA ALA A 45 -15.67 -16.66 -3.60
C ALA A 45 -15.42 -18.04 -2.96
N ALA A 46 -14.15 -18.40 -2.71
CA ALA A 46 -13.78 -19.66 -2.05
C ALA A 46 -13.86 -19.62 -0.51
N LEU A 47 -14.17 -18.46 0.09
CA LEU A 47 -14.23 -18.28 1.54
C LEU A 47 -15.65 -18.40 2.09
N LYS A 48 -15.76 -18.66 3.39
CA LYS A 48 -17.04 -18.79 4.10
C LYS A 48 -17.91 -17.52 4.07
N ARG A 49 -17.29 -16.35 3.95
CA ARG A 49 -17.95 -15.03 3.90
C ARG A 49 -17.31 -14.15 2.81
N PRO A 50 -17.62 -14.38 1.52
CA PRO A 50 -16.98 -13.70 0.39
C PRO A 50 -17.07 -12.17 0.48
N ASP A 51 -18.26 -11.64 0.75
CA ASP A 51 -18.53 -10.19 0.79
C ASP A 51 -17.71 -9.46 1.86
N MET A 52 -17.39 -10.15 2.96
CA MET A 52 -16.58 -9.60 4.05
C MET A 52 -15.08 -9.69 3.78
N ALA A 53 -14.66 -10.55 2.85
CA ALA A 53 -13.25 -10.78 2.55
C ALA A 53 -12.76 -9.93 1.37
N GLN A 54 -13.64 -9.61 0.41
CA GLN A 54 -13.29 -8.86 -0.78
C GLN A 54 -12.59 -7.54 -0.44
N GLY A 55 -11.45 -7.30 -1.08
CA GLY A 55 -10.62 -6.12 -0.86
C GLY A 55 -9.73 -6.16 0.38
N GLY A 56 -9.95 -7.10 1.30
CA GLY A 56 -9.09 -7.33 2.46
C GLY A 56 -7.78 -8.03 2.08
N PHE A 57 -6.82 -8.03 3.02
CA PHE A 57 -5.47 -8.54 2.77
C PHE A 57 -5.12 -9.72 3.69
N ARG A 58 -4.69 -10.84 3.08
CA ARG A 58 -4.15 -12.01 3.78
C ARG A 58 -2.68 -11.82 4.16
N LYS A 59 -2.23 -12.55 5.18
CA LYS A 59 -0.83 -12.50 5.64
C LYS A 59 0.14 -13.13 4.64
N THR A 60 -0.26 -14.25 4.05
CA THR A 60 0.50 -15.00 3.03
C THR A 60 -0.47 -15.53 1.98
N LEU A 61 0.03 -16.05 0.85
CA LEU A 61 -0.82 -16.64 -0.19
C LEU A 61 -1.47 -17.97 0.22
N THR A 62 -0.93 -18.63 1.24
CA THR A 62 -1.37 -19.95 1.69
C THR A 62 -2.18 -19.93 2.99
N ASP A 63 -2.15 -18.80 3.70
CA ASP A 63 -2.92 -18.59 4.93
C ASP A 63 -4.09 -17.66 4.63
N SER A 64 -5.31 -18.17 4.75
CA SER A 64 -6.52 -17.42 4.46
C SER A 64 -6.97 -16.48 5.59
N GLN A 65 -6.19 -16.38 6.66
CA GLN A 65 -6.50 -15.50 7.78
C GLN A 65 -6.50 -14.02 7.35
N LEU A 66 -7.68 -13.41 7.44
CA LEU A 66 -7.87 -11.98 7.27
C LEU A 66 -7.80 -11.30 8.64
N ARG A 67 -6.95 -10.28 8.74
CA ARG A 67 -6.85 -9.43 9.93
C ARG A 67 -6.97 -7.96 9.54
N ILE A 68 -7.63 -7.19 10.39
CA ILE A 68 -7.87 -5.76 10.13
C ILE A 68 -6.57 -4.95 10.09
N ASP A 69 -5.58 -5.31 10.90
CA ASP A 69 -4.27 -4.66 10.94
C ASP A 69 -3.52 -4.82 9.60
N ASN A 70 -3.45 -6.03 9.04
CA ASN A 70 -2.85 -6.27 7.72
C ASN A 70 -3.47 -5.36 6.66
N THR A 71 -4.79 -5.23 6.68
CA THR A 71 -5.52 -4.39 5.74
C THR A 71 -5.20 -2.90 5.96
N GLN A 72 -5.25 -2.41 7.21
CA GLN A 72 -4.93 -1.03 7.54
C GLN A 72 -3.49 -0.64 7.16
N HIS A 73 -2.50 -1.44 7.54
CA HIS A 73 -1.10 -1.22 7.19
C HIS A 73 -0.87 -1.24 5.67
N THR A 74 -1.60 -2.09 4.96
CA THR A 74 -1.52 -2.17 3.49
C THR A 74 -2.13 -0.94 2.82
N ILE A 75 -3.32 -0.50 3.26
CA ILE A 75 -3.96 0.72 2.75
C ILE A 75 -3.10 1.95 3.03
N SER A 76 -2.57 2.09 4.25
CA SER A 76 -1.61 3.15 4.59
C SER A 76 -0.37 3.11 3.70
N SER A 77 0.17 1.91 3.45
CA SER A 77 1.28 1.71 2.51
C SER A 77 0.93 2.20 1.11
N PHE A 78 -0.24 1.83 0.58
CA PHE A 78 -0.69 2.25 -0.75
C PHE A 78 -0.90 3.77 -0.82
N ALA A 79 -1.51 4.39 0.18
CA ALA A 79 -1.68 5.84 0.23
C ALA A 79 -0.34 6.58 0.13
N LYS A 80 0.67 6.15 0.89
CA LYS A 80 2.04 6.69 0.80
C LYS A 80 2.68 6.41 -0.56
N GLY A 81 2.45 5.23 -1.12
CA GLY A 81 3.00 4.84 -2.42
C GLY A 81 2.45 5.68 -3.56
N LEU A 82 1.13 5.86 -3.61
CA LEU A 82 0.45 6.74 -4.57
C LEU A 82 1.06 8.13 -4.50
N ARG A 83 1.20 8.71 -3.30
CA ARG A 83 1.72 10.07 -3.12
C ARG A 83 3.21 10.20 -3.43
N PHE A 84 4.06 9.37 -2.84
CA PHE A 84 5.51 9.58 -2.84
C PHE A 84 6.24 8.86 -3.98
N ILE A 85 5.67 7.78 -4.52
CA ILE A 85 6.30 6.98 -5.56
C ILE A 85 5.68 7.27 -6.92
N TYR A 86 4.36 7.13 -7.00
CA TYR A 86 3.62 7.33 -8.25
C TYR A 86 3.21 8.78 -8.48
N GLN A 87 3.43 9.66 -7.49
CA GLN A 87 3.13 11.09 -7.57
C GLN A 87 1.68 11.39 -7.93
N ILE A 88 0.77 10.49 -7.54
CA ILE A 88 -0.66 10.63 -7.70
C ILE A 88 -1.16 11.51 -6.55
N PRO A 89 -1.83 12.64 -6.83
CA PRO A 89 -2.39 13.50 -5.80
C PRO A 89 -3.51 12.75 -5.04
N PRO A 90 -3.75 13.08 -3.76
CA PRO A 90 -4.86 12.50 -3.03
C PRO A 90 -6.20 12.83 -3.71
N ALA A 91 -7.10 11.85 -3.77
CA ALA A 91 -8.42 11.98 -4.40
C ALA A 91 -9.30 13.06 -3.75
N VAL A 92 -9.08 13.32 -2.46
CA VAL A 92 -9.68 14.44 -1.73
C VAL A 92 -8.56 15.37 -1.32
N GLN A 93 -8.57 16.60 -1.85
CA GLN A 93 -7.73 17.66 -1.31
C GLN A 93 -8.31 18.06 0.04
N GLY A 94 -7.49 17.98 1.11
CA GLY A 94 -7.89 18.49 2.40
C GLY A 94 -8.31 19.95 2.25
N ILE A 95 -9.48 20.31 2.78
CA ILE A 95 -9.89 21.70 2.90
C ILE A 95 -8.87 22.37 3.83
N ASN A 96 -7.87 23.05 3.27
CA ASN A 96 -6.97 23.92 4.02
C ASN A 96 -7.76 25.15 4.46
N ARG A 97 -8.60 25.00 5.49
CA ARG A 97 -9.12 26.12 6.29
C ARG A 97 -8.14 26.39 7.42
N LEU A 98 -7.00 26.97 7.08
CA LEU A 98 -6.21 27.76 8.02
C LEU A 98 -5.82 29.03 7.26
N GLN A 99 -6.78 29.96 7.22
CA GLN A 99 -6.52 31.39 7.09
C GLN A 99 -6.27 31.94 8.50
#